data_AF-A0A5A5TJP0-F1
#
_entry.id   AF-A0A5A5TJP0-F1
#
_cell.length_a   1.000
_cell.length_b   1.000
_cell.length_c   1.000
_cell.angle_alpha   90.00
_cell.angle_beta   90.00
_cell.angle_gamma   90.00
#
_symmetry.space_group_name_H-M   'P 1'
#
loop_
_entity.id
_entity.type
_entity.pdbx_description
1 polymer ?
#
loop_
_entity_poly.entity_id
_entity_poly.type
_entity_poly.pdbx_seq_one_letter_code
_entity_poly.pdbx_strand_id
1 'polypeptide(L)'
;MPPLTQQLAQLQPRCAIRGYNPTSGNNWVEGDGAQYNWLVPFNLAGLFANEGGNSAIVTRLNTFFTQLNGGPNSSYAFLGNEPTLETLWQYDYAGAPYRAQDVARQVENTLFSTGPGGLPGNDDLGETSSDFVFAALGMFPETPGTANLALSSPLFPSITLTRPGGQTIQINAPGASATTYYVQSLALNGSASTKPWLPASFIANGGTLDYTLSSTANTTWGSNPADAPPSYGSVNSASSTFSTGFESGSPLPTYVNDLDRSIPTGCW
;
A
#
# COMPACT_ATOMS: atom_id res chain seq x y z
N MET A 1 -5.93 12.26 36.52
CA MET A 1 -6.29 11.70 35.21
C MET A 1 -5.01 11.60 34.41
N PRO A 2 -4.65 10.44 33.83
CA PRO A 2 -3.50 10.39 32.94
C PRO A 2 -3.80 11.24 31.69
N PRO A 3 -2.80 11.92 31.11
CA PRO A 3 -3.00 12.75 29.93
C PRO A 3 -3.48 11.88 28.75
N LEU A 4 -4.33 12.47 27.91
CA LEU A 4 -4.71 11.91 26.61
C LEU A 4 -3.43 11.63 25.83
N THR A 5 -3.06 10.36 25.70
CA THR A 5 -2.10 9.91 24.70
C THR A 5 -2.62 10.44 23.37
N GLN A 6 -1.79 11.23 22.67
CA GLN A 6 -2.14 11.83 21.40
C GLN A 6 -2.64 10.70 20.49
N GLN A 7 -3.95 10.69 20.22
CA GLN A 7 -4.57 9.67 19.39
C GLN A 7 -3.91 9.80 18.02
N LEU A 8 -3.19 8.76 17.58
CA LEU A 8 -2.57 8.74 16.26
C LEU A 8 -3.64 9.13 15.23
N ALA A 9 -3.29 10.05 14.33
CA ALA A 9 -4.15 10.37 13.19
C ALA A 9 -4.35 9.08 12.39
N GLN A 10 -5.58 8.56 12.41
CA GLN A 10 -5.95 7.32 11.76
C GLN A 10 -7.45 7.32 11.46
N LEU A 11 -7.85 6.49 10.50
CA LEU A 11 -9.23 6.19 10.20
C LEU A 11 -9.93 5.68 11.47
N GLN A 12 -11.12 6.22 11.73
CA GLN A 12 -11.95 5.81 12.87
C GLN A 12 -13.43 6.02 12.53
N PRO A 13 -14.34 5.21 13.10
CA PRO A 13 -15.77 5.43 12.94
C PRO A 13 -16.17 6.82 13.48
N ARG A 14 -16.99 7.56 12.71
CA ARG A 14 -17.37 8.96 13.02
C ARG A 14 -18.04 9.12 14.40
N CYS A 15 -18.73 8.08 14.87
CA CYS A 15 -19.46 8.10 16.14
C CYS A 15 -18.69 7.51 17.33
N ALA A 16 -17.41 7.16 17.15
CA ALA A 16 -16.55 6.69 18.23
C ALA A 16 -16.06 7.86 19.12
N ILE A 17 -16.97 8.60 19.74
CA ILE A 17 -16.67 9.86 20.45
C ILE A 17 -16.05 9.63 21.85
N ARG A 18 -15.84 8.37 22.28
CA ARG A 18 -15.00 8.03 23.45
C ARG A 18 -14.62 6.55 23.44
N GLY A 19 -13.34 6.23 23.66
CA GLY A 19 -12.87 4.85 23.83
C GLY A 19 -12.65 4.06 22.54
N TYR A 20 -12.32 4.73 21.42
CA TYR A 20 -11.90 4.03 20.21
C TYR A 20 -10.67 3.16 20.49
N ASN A 21 -10.81 1.86 20.19
CA ASN A 21 -9.71 0.92 20.18
C ASN A 21 -9.43 0.53 18.71
N PRO A 22 -8.28 0.92 18.13
CA PRO A 22 -7.96 0.60 16.74
C PRO A 22 -7.78 -0.90 16.49
N THR A 23 -7.55 -1.70 17.53
CA THR A 23 -7.45 -3.16 17.41
C THR A 23 -8.77 -3.85 17.74
N SER A 24 -9.89 -3.14 17.75
CA SER A 24 -11.22 -3.75 17.90
C SER A 24 -11.84 -3.96 16.53
N GLY A 25 -12.37 -5.14 16.26
CA GLY A 25 -13.15 -5.40 15.04
C GLY A 25 -14.53 -4.73 15.00
N ASN A 26 -14.93 -3.97 16.03
CA ASN A 26 -16.20 -3.27 16.04
C ASN A 26 -16.25 -2.20 14.94
N ASN A 27 -17.27 -2.28 14.08
CA ASN A 27 -17.47 -1.43 12.89
C ASN A 27 -16.50 -1.72 11.73
N TRP A 28 -15.80 -2.85 11.75
CA TRP A 28 -14.93 -3.32 10.68
C TRP A 28 -15.37 -4.73 10.25
N VAL A 29 -15.05 -5.11 9.03
CA VAL A 29 -15.34 -6.45 8.50
C VAL A 29 -14.04 -7.24 8.45
N GLU A 30 -13.97 -8.31 9.24
CA GLU A 30 -12.86 -9.29 9.25
C GLU A 30 -11.47 -8.70 9.54
N GLY A 31 -11.44 -7.55 10.18
CA GLY A 31 -10.21 -6.90 10.61
C GLY A 31 -10.51 -5.87 11.68
N ASP A 32 -9.65 -4.88 11.79
CA ASP A 32 -9.83 -3.76 12.71
C ASP A 32 -9.39 -2.43 12.08
N GLY A 33 -9.49 -1.36 12.85
CA GLY A 33 -9.20 -0.02 12.35
C GLY A 33 -7.71 0.24 12.13
N ALA A 34 -6.81 -0.52 12.74
CA ALA A 34 -5.38 -0.44 12.44
C ALA A 34 -5.09 -1.02 11.05
N GLN A 35 -5.80 -2.08 10.66
CA GLN A 35 -5.67 -2.74 9.37
C GLN A 35 -6.40 -1.95 8.25
N TYR A 36 -7.64 -1.53 8.48
CA TYR A 36 -8.42 -0.77 7.50
C TYR A 36 -7.92 0.65 7.24
N ASN A 37 -7.03 1.17 8.09
CA ASN A 37 -6.47 2.51 7.93
C ASN A 37 -5.81 2.73 6.56
N TRP A 38 -5.26 1.66 6.02
CA TRP A 38 -4.46 1.66 4.80
C TRP A 38 -5.32 1.70 3.53
N LEU A 39 -6.58 1.29 3.60
CA LEU A 39 -7.52 1.12 2.48
C LEU A 39 -8.04 2.46 1.90
N VAL A 40 -7.12 3.34 1.53
CA VAL A 40 -7.36 4.53 0.70
C VAL A 40 -6.46 4.46 -0.55
N PRO A 41 -6.50 3.35 -1.32
CA PRO A 41 -5.51 3.06 -2.37
C PRO A 41 -5.54 4.07 -3.53
N PHE A 42 -6.64 4.80 -3.69
CA PHE A 42 -6.76 5.86 -4.69
C PHE A 42 -6.11 7.18 -4.26
N ASN A 43 -5.87 7.44 -2.97
CA ASN A 43 -5.33 8.71 -2.49
C ASN A 43 -4.38 8.56 -1.29
N LEU A 44 -3.36 7.72 -1.45
CA LEU A 44 -2.35 7.50 -0.42
C LEU A 44 -1.59 8.78 -0.06
N ALA A 45 -1.29 9.65 -1.03
CA ALA A 45 -0.69 10.96 -0.73
C ALA A 45 -1.55 11.81 0.22
N GLY A 46 -2.88 11.80 0.03
CA GLY A 46 -3.82 12.46 0.93
C GLY A 46 -3.88 11.83 2.31
N LEU A 47 -3.92 10.49 2.39
CA LEU A 47 -3.84 9.75 3.66
C LEU A 47 -2.57 10.14 4.42
N PHE A 48 -1.41 10.05 3.76
CA PHE A 48 -0.11 10.31 4.36
C PHE A 48 0.00 11.75 4.85
N ALA A 49 -0.48 12.72 4.08
CA ALA A 49 -0.50 14.13 4.51
C ALA A 49 -1.31 14.35 5.79
N ASN A 50 -2.44 13.65 5.95
CA ASN A 50 -3.28 13.75 7.16
C ASN A 50 -2.69 12.99 8.37
N GLU A 51 -1.82 12.02 8.13
CA GLU A 51 -1.22 11.18 9.18
C GLU A 51 0.23 11.53 9.54
N GLY A 52 0.67 12.75 9.21
CA GLY A 52 1.98 13.27 9.61
C GLY A 52 3.08 13.12 8.55
N GLY A 53 2.71 12.79 7.31
CA GLY A 53 3.59 12.72 6.15
C GLY A 53 4.36 11.40 6.03
N ASN A 54 5.09 11.26 4.92
CA ASN A 54 5.77 10.02 4.52
C ASN A 54 6.66 9.42 5.62
N SER A 55 7.40 10.23 6.38
CA SER A 55 8.28 9.71 7.44
C SER A 55 7.51 9.08 8.61
N ALA A 56 6.34 9.64 8.97
CA ALA A 56 5.48 9.08 9.99
C ALA A 56 4.86 7.76 9.52
N ILE A 57 4.42 7.73 8.25
CA ILE A 57 3.88 6.55 7.60
C ILE A 57 4.90 5.41 7.53
N VAL A 58 6.13 5.67 7.09
CA VAL A 58 7.19 4.64 7.07
C VAL A 58 7.43 4.07 8.47
N THR A 59 7.43 4.91 9.50
CA THR A 59 7.55 4.44 10.90
C THR A 59 6.39 3.55 11.31
N ARG A 60 5.16 3.94 10.93
CA ARG A 60 3.94 3.18 11.23
C ARG A 60 3.91 1.85 10.47
N LEU A 61 4.23 1.82 9.19
CA LEU A 61 4.37 0.60 8.39
C LEU A 61 5.46 -0.32 8.94
N ASN A 62 6.61 0.23 9.37
CA ASN A 62 7.68 -0.57 9.98
C ASN A 62 7.19 -1.30 11.24
N THR A 63 6.32 -0.65 12.01
CA THR A 63 5.68 -1.26 13.19
C THR A 63 4.63 -2.29 12.77
N PHE A 64 3.78 -1.94 11.79
CA PHE A 64 2.70 -2.78 11.27
C PHE A 64 3.20 -4.14 10.78
N PHE A 65 4.32 -4.16 10.06
CA PHE A 65 4.94 -5.38 9.52
C PHE A 65 5.92 -6.09 10.46
N THR A 66 6.00 -5.70 11.74
CA THR A 66 6.75 -6.51 12.73
C THR A 66 6.12 -7.88 12.96
N GLN A 67 4.83 -8.03 12.66
CA GLN A 67 4.15 -9.32 12.52
C GLN A 67 3.39 -9.33 11.20
N LEU A 68 3.65 -10.33 10.35
CA LEU A 68 3.08 -10.39 9.00
C LEU A 68 1.64 -10.95 8.99
N ASN A 69 1.27 -11.74 9.99
CA ASN A 69 -0.02 -12.42 10.05
C ASN A 69 -0.56 -12.45 11.49
N GLY A 70 -0.79 -11.28 12.07
CA GLY A 70 -1.17 -11.07 13.47
C GLY A 70 -2.62 -11.43 13.83
N GLY A 71 -3.44 -11.80 12.85
CA GLY A 71 -4.84 -12.15 13.06
C GLY A 71 -5.77 -10.94 13.26
N PRO A 72 -7.06 -11.20 13.52
CA PRO A 72 -8.01 -10.15 13.83
C PRO A 72 -7.76 -9.58 15.23
N ASN A 73 -8.03 -8.28 15.42
CA ASN A 73 -7.86 -7.55 16.68
C ASN A 73 -6.40 -7.31 17.09
N SER A 74 -5.57 -6.90 16.14
CA SER A 74 -4.14 -6.70 16.28
C SER A 74 -3.70 -5.42 15.58
N SER A 75 -2.73 -4.70 16.14
CA SER A 75 -2.18 -3.51 15.49
C SER A 75 -1.23 -3.82 14.33
N TYR A 76 -1.10 -5.09 13.94
CA TYR A 76 -0.15 -5.58 12.94
C TYR A 76 -0.86 -6.07 11.68
N ALA A 77 -0.08 -6.33 10.64
CA ALA A 77 -0.59 -6.90 9.39
C ALA A 77 -1.30 -8.24 9.62
N PHE A 78 -2.32 -8.52 8.82
CA PHE A 78 -3.05 -9.78 8.80
C PHE A 78 -3.12 -10.29 7.36
N LEU A 79 -1.97 -10.62 6.77
CA LEU A 79 -1.82 -10.98 5.35
C LEU A 79 -2.47 -12.30 4.95
N GLY A 80 -3.05 -13.04 5.89
CA GLY A 80 -4.01 -14.12 5.62
C GLY A 80 -5.42 -13.62 5.34
N ASN A 81 -5.64 -12.30 5.26
CA ASN A 81 -6.91 -11.64 5.00
C ASN A 81 -6.73 -10.43 4.06
N GLU A 82 -7.72 -10.21 3.20
CA GLU A 82 -7.69 -9.26 2.09
C GLU A 82 -7.43 -7.80 2.45
N PRO A 83 -7.97 -7.24 3.55
CA PRO A 83 -7.81 -5.82 3.87
C PRO A 83 -6.37 -5.32 4.02
N THR A 84 -5.40 -6.24 4.15
CA THR A 84 -4.00 -5.88 4.39
C THR A 84 -3.04 -6.26 3.27
N LEU A 85 -3.49 -6.98 2.23
CA LEU A 85 -2.63 -7.46 1.14
C LEU A 85 -1.91 -6.31 0.42
N GLU A 86 -2.62 -5.20 0.20
CA GLU A 86 -2.09 -4.01 -0.47
C GLU A 86 -1.04 -3.23 0.35
N THR A 87 -1.05 -3.37 1.67
CA THR A 87 -0.43 -2.38 2.57
C THR A 87 1.09 -2.28 2.41
N LEU A 88 1.78 -3.35 1.97
CA LEU A 88 3.24 -3.32 1.82
C LEU A 88 3.67 -2.43 0.65
N TRP A 89 2.84 -2.29 -0.38
CA TRP A 89 3.16 -1.50 -1.57
C TRP A 89 3.12 0.00 -1.29
N GLN A 90 2.46 0.40 -0.21
CA GLN A 90 2.41 1.79 0.26
C GLN A 90 3.79 2.37 0.62
N TYR A 91 4.79 1.54 0.91
CA TYR A 91 6.16 2.01 1.07
C TYR A 91 6.71 2.71 -0.19
N ASP A 92 6.27 2.30 -1.38
CA ASP A 92 6.66 2.93 -2.65
C ASP A 92 6.15 4.37 -2.73
N TYR A 93 4.93 4.61 -2.26
CA TYR A 93 4.30 5.93 -2.18
C TYR A 93 4.94 6.81 -1.11
N ALA A 94 5.45 6.20 -0.04
CA ALA A 94 6.11 6.90 1.05
C ALA A 94 7.61 7.18 0.77
N GLY A 95 8.14 6.77 -0.39
CA GLY A 95 9.54 6.97 -0.77
C GLY A 95 10.51 6.02 -0.07
N ALA A 96 10.05 4.84 0.33
CA ALA A 96 10.86 3.80 0.96
C ALA A 96 10.71 2.43 0.27
N PRO A 97 10.86 2.32 -1.07
CA PRO A 97 10.57 1.08 -1.81
C PRO A 97 11.43 -0.12 -1.37
N TYR A 98 12.63 0.11 -0.82
CA TYR A 98 13.44 -0.96 -0.24
C TYR A 98 12.72 -1.71 0.90
N ARG A 99 11.78 -1.06 1.61
CA ARG A 99 10.94 -1.71 2.63
C ARG A 99 9.83 -2.55 2.02
N ALA A 100 9.22 -2.13 0.90
CA ALA A 100 8.29 -2.97 0.15
C ALA A 100 8.99 -4.27 -0.29
N GLN A 101 10.20 -4.15 -0.82
CA GLN A 101 11.03 -5.29 -1.25
C GLN A 101 11.34 -6.26 -0.09
N ASP A 102 11.69 -5.74 1.09
CA ASP A 102 11.95 -6.52 2.28
C ASP A 102 10.70 -7.27 2.76
N VAL A 103 9.58 -6.57 2.93
CA VAL A 103 8.32 -7.18 3.40
C VAL A 103 7.80 -8.19 2.39
N ALA A 104 7.77 -7.88 1.09
CA ALA A 104 7.35 -8.82 0.04
C ALA A 104 8.18 -10.11 0.11
N ARG A 105 9.51 -10.00 0.25
CA ARG A 105 10.36 -11.18 0.36
C ARG A 105 10.09 -11.99 1.62
N GLN A 106 9.85 -11.34 2.75
CA GLN A 106 9.51 -12.04 3.99
C GLN A 106 8.18 -12.78 3.86
N VAL A 107 7.18 -12.18 3.23
CA VAL A 107 5.88 -12.81 2.95
C VAL A 107 6.07 -14.07 2.11
N GLU A 108 6.71 -13.97 0.95
CA GLU A 108 6.96 -15.10 0.06
C GLU A 108 7.71 -16.25 0.74
N ASN A 109 8.70 -15.92 1.59
CA ASN A 109 9.56 -16.91 2.24
C ASN A 109 8.93 -17.57 3.48
N THR A 110 7.94 -16.94 4.12
CA THR A 110 7.49 -17.35 5.47
C THR A 110 5.99 -17.65 5.57
N LEU A 111 5.16 -17.03 4.74
CA LEU A 111 3.71 -17.21 4.79
C LEU A 111 3.18 -18.27 3.83
N PHE A 112 3.95 -18.59 2.78
CA PHE A 112 3.56 -19.52 1.74
C PHE A 112 4.42 -20.79 1.74
N SER A 113 3.82 -21.93 1.47
CA SER A 113 4.53 -23.18 1.20
C SER A 113 3.77 -24.08 0.23
N THR A 114 4.44 -25.09 -0.32
CA THR A 114 3.86 -25.98 -1.34
C THR A 114 3.07 -27.18 -0.77
N GLY A 115 3.00 -27.30 0.56
CA GLY A 115 2.30 -28.39 1.24
C GLY A 115 0.82 -28.09 1.52
N PRO A 116 0.04 -29.10 1.96
CA PRO A 116 -1.30 -28.87 2.49
C PRO A 116 -1.27 -27.84 3.63
N GLY A 117 -2.15 -26.83 3.58
CA GLY A 117 -2.16 -25.73 4.53
C GLY A 117 -1.07 -24.68 4.30
N GLY A 118 -0.47 -24.65 3.11
CA GLY A 118 0.61 -23.72 2.76
C GLY A 118 0.17 -22.29 2.41
N LEU A 119 -1.07 -21.89 2.69
CA LEU A 119 -1.55 -20.52 2.53
C LEU A 119 -1.65 -19.84 3.91
N PRO A 120 -1.43 -18.51 4.01
CA PRO A 120 -1.52 -17.79 5.29
C PRO A 120 -2.94 -17.66 5.85
N GLY A 121 -3.95 -17.91 5.02
CA GLY A 121 -5.37 -17.81 5.31
C GLY A 121 -6.21 -18.52 4.25
N ASN A 122 -7.45 -18.08 4.08
CA ASN A 122 -8.30 -18.56 3.00
C ASN A 122 -7.73 -18.12 1.64
N ASP A 123 -8.04 -18.89 0.60
CA ASP A 123 -7.64 -18.53 -0.77
C ASP A 123 -8.60 -17.53 -1.42
N ASP A 124 -9.82 -17.44 -0.90
CA ASP A 124 -10.90 -16.55 -1.34
C ASP A 124 -11.08 -16.49 -2.85
N LEU A 125 -11.22 -17.69 -3.42
CA LEU A 125 -11.43 -17.91 -4.86
C LEU A 125 -10.27 -17.41 -5.75
N GLY A 126 -9.07 -17.34 -5.18
CA GLY A 126 -7.84 -17.02 -5.87
C GLY A 126 -7.27 -15.65 -5.52
N GLU A 127 -7.87 -14.89 -4.60
CA GLU A 127 -7.34 -13.61 -4.15
C GLU A 127 -5.93 -13.78 -3.57
N THR A 128 -5.79 -14.59 -2.51
CA THR A 128 -4.51 -14.86 -1.83
C THR A 128 -3.48 -15.51 -2.77
N SER A 129 -3.92 -16.47 -3.61
CA SER A 129 -3.04 -17.06 -4.63
C SER A 129 -2.57 -16.04 -5.66
N SER A 130 -3.44 -15.12 -6.10
CA SER A 130 -3.08 -14.10 -7.08
C SER A 130 -2.15 -13.04 -6.49
N ASP A 131 -2.32 -12.68 -5.21
CA ASP A 131 -1.42 -11.81 -4.48
C ASP A 131 0.01 -12.39 -4.48
N PHE A 132 0.17 -13.67 -4.15
CA PHE A 132 1.47 -14.35 -4.25
C PHE A 132 2.04 -14.30 -5.67
N VAL A 133 1.22 -14.53 -6.70
CA VAL A 133 1.69 -14.45 -8.10
C VAL A 133 2.18 -13.03 -8.41
N PHE A 134 1.43 -11.99 -8.05
CA PHE A 134 1.84 -10.59 -8.26
C PHE A 134 3.12 -10.25 -7.49
N ALA A 135 3.21 -10.63 -6.22
CA ALA A 135 4.42 -10.48 -5.41
C ALA A 135 5.64 -11.17 -6.06
N ALA A 136 5.46 -12.41 -6.56
CA ALA A 136 6.52 -13.17 -7.24
C ALA A 136 6.96 -12.53 -8.57
N LEU A 137 6.05 -11.85 -9.27
CA LEU A 137 6.39 -11.01 -10.44
C LEU A 137 7.15 -9.73 -10.04
N GLY A 138 7.11 -9.35 -8.77
CA GLY A 138 7.68 -8.12 -8.23
C GLY A 138 6.82 -6.88 -8.47
N MET A 139 5.50 -7.04 -8.65
CA MET A 139 4.59 -5.95 -9.00
C MET A 139 3.17 -6.17 -8.50
N PHE A 140 2.41 -5.09 -8.21
CA PHE A 140 1.04 -5.21 -7.69
C PHE A 140 0.10 -4.09 -8.17
N PRO A 141 -1.18 -4.40 -8.48
CA PRO A 141 -2.17 -3.41 -8.92
C PRO A 141 -2.77 -2.64 -7.73
N GLU A 142 -1.95 -1.80 -7.10
CA GLU A 142 -2.28 -1.09 -5.86
C GLU A 142 -3.57 -0.26 -5.92
N THR A 143 -3.82 0.44 -7.02
CA THR A 143 -4.99 1.32 -7.13
C THR A 143 -6.04 0.73 -8.08
N PRO A 144 -7.13 0.15 -7.55
CA PRO A 144 -8.25 -0.33 -8.36
C PRO A 144 -8.78 0.74 -9.32
N GLY A 145 -9.14 0.31 -10.53
CA GLY A 145 -9.61 1.21 -11.60
C GLY A 145 -8.50 1.86 -12.43
N THR A 146 -7.23 1.64 -12.07
CA THR A 146 -6.07 2.05 -12.87
C THR A 146 -5.30 0.81 -13.34
N ALA A 147 -4.39 0.98 -14.31
CA ALA A 147 -3.51 -0.09 -14.77
C ALA A 147 -2.03 0.18 -14.41
N ASN A 148 -1.79 1.07 -13.43
CA ASN A 148 -0.45 1.25 -12.90
C ASN A 148 -0.15 0.10 -11.93
N LEU A 149 1.11 -0.33 -11.89
CA LEU A 149 1.57 -1.35 -10.96
C LEU A 149 2.66 -0.78 -10.06
N ALA A 150 2.52 -0.93 -8.74
CA ALA A 150 3.61 -0.72 -7.79
C ALA A 150 4.70 -1.80 -7.99
N LEU A 151 5.94 -1.52 -7.60
CA LEU A 151 7.08 -2.43 -7.82
C LEU A 151 7.83 -2.75 -6.54
N SER A 152 8.05 -4.04 -6.32
CA SER A 152 9.03 -4.55 -5.37
C SER A 152 10.23 -5.12 -6.16
N SER A 153 10.50 -6.41 -6.05
CA SER A 153 11.49 -7.11 -6.85
C SER A 153 11.03 -8.53 -7.16
N PRO A 154 11.40 -9.08 -8.33
CA PRO A 154 10.92 -10.40 -8.75
C PRO A 154 11.50 -11.54 -7.90
N LEU A 155 10.74 -12.61 -7.74
CA LEU A 155 11.17 -13.84 -7.06
C LEU A 155 12.14 -14.66 -7.90
N PHE A 156 11.98 -14.66 -9.23
CA PHE A 156 12.74 -15.51 -10.14
C PHE A 156 13.77 -14.74 -10.97
N PRO A 157 14.89 -15.38 -11.36
CA PRO A 157 15.91 -14.73 -12.19
C PRO A 157 15.44 -14.29 -13.59
N SER A 158 14.41 -14.93 -14.13
CA SER A 158 13.80 -14.59 -15.41
C SER A 158 12.34 -14.98 -15.42
N ILE A 159 11.48 -14.07 -15.88
CA ILE A 159 10.04 -14.29 -16.02
C ILE A 159 9.61 -13.78 -17.39
N THR A 160 8.79 -14.56 -18.10
CA THR A 160 8.16 -14.15 -19.35
C THR A 160 6.65 -14.30 -19.23
N LEU A 161 5.92 -13.20 -19.37
CA LEU A 161 4.46 -13.20 -19.44
C LEU A 161 4.03 -13.05 -20.90
N THR A 162 3.18 -13.95 -21.36
CA THR A 162 2.55 -13.87 -22.69
C THR A 162 1.11 -13.41 -22.53
N ARG A 163 0.77 -12.25 -23.08
CA ARG A 163 -0.61 -11.72 -23.03
C ARG A 163 -1.48 -12.34 -24.13
N PRO A 164 -2.82 -12.34 -24.00
CA PRO A 164 -3.72 -12.89 -25.02
C PRO A 164 -3.53 -12.31 -26.44
N GLY A 165 -2.98 -11.09 -26.56
CA GLY A 165 -2.65 -10.45 -27.84
C GLY A 165 -1.28 -10.80 -28.43
N GLY A 166 -0.51 -11.69 -27.78
CA GLY A 166 0.83 -12.11 -28.20
C GLY A 166 1.97 -11.17 -27.75
N GLN A 167 1.65 -10.01 -27.16
CA GLN A 167 2.67 -9.14 -26.55
C GLN A 167 3.29 -9.84 -25.34
N THR A 168 4.59 -9.65 -25.16
CA THR A 168 5.34 -10.24 -24.05
C THR A 168 5.80 -9.18 -23.06
N ILE A 169 5.75 -9.51 -21.77
CA ILE A 169 6.49 -8.81 -20.73
C ILE A 169 7.65 -9.71 -20.31
N GLN A 170 8.87 -9.19 -20.39
CA GLN A 170 10.08 -9.88 -19.96
C GLN A 170 10.61 -9.20 -18.69
N ILE A 171 10.89 -9.99 -17.67
CA ILE A 171 11.47 -9.53 -16.41
C ILE A 171 12.78 -10.27 -16.24
N ASN A 172 13.89 -9.53 -16.27
CA ASN A 172 15.25 -10.07 -16.17
C ASN A 172 15.86 -9.60 -14.86
N ALA A 173 16.18 -10.54 -13.98
CA ALA A 173 16.76 -10.27 -12.67
C ALA A 173 17.76 -11.37 -12.29
N PRO A 174 18.86 -11.57 -13.04
CA PRO A 174 19.71 -12.76 -12.93
C PRO A 174 20.27 -13.04 -11.51
N GLY A 175 20.32 -12.04 -10.63
CA GLY A 175 20.72 -12.18 -9.23
C GLY A 175 19.60 -12.52 -8.24
N ALA A 176 18.33 -12.60 -8.68
CA ALA A 176 17.19 -12.82 -7.80
C ALA A 176 17.32 -14.14 -7.03
N SER A 177 17.18 -14.05 -5.71
CA SER A 177 17.19 -15.20 -4.81
C SER A 177 16.52 -14.84 -3.49
N ALA A 178 16.39 -15.82 -2.59
CA ALA A 178 15.83 -15.62 -1.25
C ALA A 178 16.53 -14.50 -0.44
N THR A 179 17.79 -14.19 -0.74
CA THR A 179 18.60 -13.19 -0.01
C THR A 179 19.08 -12.01 -0.86
N THR A 180 18.86 -12.04 -2.17
CA THR A 180 19.27 -10.98 -3.11
C THR A 180 18.04 -10.47 -3.84
N TYR A 181 17.45 -9.40 -3.30
CA TYR A 181 16.16 -8.88 -3.76
C TYR A 181 16.07 -7.35 -3.67
N TYR A 182 17.11 -6.65 -3.18
CA TYR A 182 17.09 -5.19 -3.12
C TYR A 182 17.46 -4.59 -4.47
N VAL A 183 16.54 -3.81 -5.04
CA VAL A 183 16.73 -3.15 -6.33
C VAL A 183 17.83 -2.09 -6.22
N GLN A 184 18.89 -2.26 -7.01
CA GLN A 184 19.96 -1.27 -7.16
C GLN A 184 19.68 -0.34 -8.34
N SER A 185 19.15 -0.88 -9.43
CA SER A 185 18.73 -0.15 -10.61
C SER A 185 17.69 -0.96 -11.39
N LEU A 186 16.90 -0.24 -12.17
CA LEU A 186 15.92 -0.77 -13.10
C LEU A 186 16.12 -0.10 -14.46
N ALA A 187 16.11 -0.88 -15.54
CA ALA A 187 15.90 -0.36 -16.88
C ALA A 187 14.55 -0.84 -17.42
N LEU A 188 13.76 0.09 -17.95
CA LEU A 188 12.52 -0.16 -18.65
C LEU A 188 12.77 0.02 -20.15
N ASN A 189 12.65 -1.05 -20.92
CA ASN A 189 12.94 -1.07 -22.36
C ASN A 189 14.33 -0.48 -22.69
N GLY A 190 15.34 -0.85 -21.90
CA GLY A 190 16.72 -0.37 -22.04
C GLY A 190 16.98 1.06 -21.52
N SER A 191 15.96 1.78 -21.07
CA SER A 191 16.11 3.13 -20.49
C SER A 191 16.09 3.07 -18.97
N ALA A 192 17.04 3.72 -18.30
CA ALA A 192 17.08 3.77 -16.84
C ALA A 192 15.78 4.33 -16.24
N SER A 193 15.26 3.67 -15.21
CA SER A 193 14.08 4.09 -14.44
C SER A 193 14.41 4.13 -12.96
N THR A 194 14.05 5.24 -12.32
CA THR A 194 14.09 5.40 -10.86
C THR A 194 12.73 5.18 -10.21
N LYS A 195 11.67 4.98 -11.00
CA LYS A 195 10.30 4.87 -10.50
C LYS A 195 10.04 3.47 -9.93
N PRO A 196 9.54 3.35 -8.68
CA PRO A 196 9.10 2.08 -8.10
C PRO A 196 7.67 1.72 -8.57
N TRP A 197 7.34 2.01 -9.83
CA TRP A 197 6.05 1.67 -10.42
C TRP A 197 6.11 1.68 -11.95
N LEU A 198 5.13 1.03 -12.57
CA LEU A 198 4.96 0.93 -14.01
C LEU A 198 3.66 1.60 -14.44
N PRO A 199 3.67 2.39 -15.52
CA PRO A 199 2.47 3.01 -16.05
C PRO A 199 1.60 2.00 -16.81
N ALA A 200 0.30 2.31 -16.92
CA ALA A 200 -0.67 1.58 -17.74
C ALA A 200 -0.17 1.23 -19.16
N SER A 201 0.63 2.10 -19.78
CA SER A 201 1.19 1.88 -21.12
C SER A 201 2.16 0.69 -21.19
N PHE A 202 2.86 0.36 -20.10
CA PHE A 202 3.72 -0.82 -20.05
C PHE A 202 2.88 -2.10 -20.13
N ILE A 203 1.80 -2.17 -19.35
CA ILE A 203 0.90 -3.32 -19.36
C ILE A 203 0.25 -3.46 -20.72
N ALA A 204 -0.21 -2.35 -21.32
CA ALA A 204 -0.87 -2.36 -22.62
C ALA A 204 0.04 -2.84 -23.76
N ASN A 205 1.32 -2.48 -23.76
CA ASN A 205 2.22 -2.72 -24.89
C ASN A 205 3.18 -3.90 -24.69
N GLY A 206 3.35 -4.37 -23.45
CA GLY A 206 4.46 -5.23 -23.07
C GLY A 206 5.78 -4.45 -22.96
N GLY A 207 6.87 -5.17 -22.79
CA GLY A 207 8.20 -4.60 -22.66
C GLY A 207 9.15 -5.43 -21.83
N THR A 208 10.33 -4.89 -21.57
CA THR A 208 11.39 -5.55 -20.80
C THR A 208 11.73 -4.72 -19.56
N LEU A 209 11.83 -5.39 -18.41
CA LEU A 209 12.35 -4.87 -17.16
C LEU A 209 13.67 -5.57 -16.86
N ASP A 210 14.76 -4.80 -16.79
CA ASP A 210 16.08 -5.31 -16.43
C ASP A 210 16.48 -4.80 -15.05
N TYR A 211 16.48 -5.70 -14.07
CA TYR A 211 16.82 -5.42 -12.68
C TYR A 211 18.29 -5.73 -12.39
N THR A 212 18.95 -4.82 -11.67
CA THR A 212 20.15 -5.14 -10.90
C THR A 212 19.78 -5.27 -9.44
N LEU A 213 20.04 -6.43 -8.84
CA LEU A 213 19.68 -6.74 -7.45
C LEU A 213 20.91 -6.89 -6.56
N SER A 214 20.74 -6.67 -5.25
CA SER A 214 21.74 -6.87 -4.21
C SER A 214 21.12 -7.49 -2.96
N SER A 215 21.96 -8.05 -2.09
CA SER A 215 21.57 -8.45 -0.74
C SER A 215 21.53 -7.29 0.25
N THR A 216 21.94 -6.09 -0.18
CA THR A 216 21.96 -4.87 0.64
C THR A 216 20.99 -3.83 0.09
N ALA A 217 20.18 -3.26 0.96
CA ALA A 217 19.21 -2.22 0.60
C ALA A 217 19.87 -1.01 -0.07
N ASN A 218 19.32 -0.59 -1.21
CA ASN A 218 19.56 0.75 -1.74
C ASN A 218 18.44 1.67 -1.27
N THR A 219 18.73 2.53 -0.31
CA THR A 219 17.75 3.48 0.25
C THR A 219 17.52 4.72 -0.63
N THR A 220 18.24 4.82 -1.75
CA THR A 220 18.17 5.98 -2.67
C THR A 220 17.37 5.71 -3.94
N TRP A 221 17.25 4.45 -4.38
CA TRP A 221 16.45 4.12 -5.56
C TRP A 221 14.96 4.30 -5.23
N GLY A 222 14.23 5.04 -6.07
CA GLY A 222 12.79 5.29 -5.92
C GLY A 222 12.37 6.09 -4.68
N SER A 223 13.31 6.70 -3.94
CA SER A 223 12.97 7.51 -2.76
C SER A 223 12.72 9.00 -3.06
N ASN A 224 12.93 9.44 -4.30
CA ASN A 224 12.60 10.80 -4.71
C ASN A 224 11.07 10.98 -4.71
N PRO A 225 10.51 12.01 -4.04
CA PRO A 225 9.07 12.28 -4.07
C PRO A 225 8.48 12.41 -5.49
N ALA A 226 9.27 12.83 -6.49
CA ALA A 226 8.83 12.91 -7.88
C ALA A 226 8.69 11.54 -8.58
N ASP A 227 9.28 10.49 -8.00
CA ASP A 227 9.22 9.13 -8.51
C ASP A 227 8.06 8.32 -7.90
N ALA A 228 7.42 8.84 -6.84
CA ALA A 228 6.31 8.18 -6.17
C ALA A 228 5.19 7.77 -7.17
N PRO A 229 4.50 6.64 -6.95
CA PRO A 229 3.36 6.28 -7.78
C PRO A 229 2.23 7.31 -7.65
N PRO A 230 1.37 7.44 -8.67
CA PRO A 230 0.34 8.46 -8.70
C PRO A 230 -0.74 8.22 -7.63
N SER A 231 -1.10 9.30 -6.92
CA SER A 231 -2.30 9.37 -6.08
C SER A 231 -3.32 10.32 -6.71
N TYR A 232 -4.60 10.06 -6.49
CA TYR A 232 -5.71 10.76 -7.13
C TYR A 232 -6.55 11.53 -6.11
N GLY A 233 -6.92 12.76 -6.47
CA GLY A 233 -7.66 13.67 -5.60
C GLY A 233 -6.80 14.82 -5.11
N SER A 234 -7.44 15.84 -4.55
CA SER A 234 -6.73 17.00 -4.03
C SER A 234 -5.94 16.60 -2.78
N VAL A 235 -4.62 16.79 -2.82
CA VAL A 235 -3.78 16.90 -1.61
C VAL A 235 -4.11 18.25 -0.98
N ASN A 236 -5.33 18.42 -0.49
CA ASN A 236 -5.66 19.63 0.22
C ASN A 236 -4.80 19.61 1.49
N SER A 237 -3.83 20.53 1.55
CA SER A 237 -3.33 21.10 2.79
C SER A 237 -4.47 21.84 3.49
N ALA A 238 -5.58 21.15 3.75
CA ALA A 238 -6.53 21.61 4.71
C ALA A 238 -5.79 21.49 6.04
N SER A 239 -5.32 22.63 6.55
CA SER A 239 -5.28 22.83 7.97
C SER A 239 -6.63 22.36 8.51
N SER A 240 -6.68 21.13 9.00
CA SER A 240 -7.74 20.66 9.88
C SER A 240 -7.52 21.37 11.21
N THR A 241 -7.77 22.68 11.19
CA THR A 241 -8.13 23.39 12.40
C THR A 241 -9.44 22.76 12.83
N PHE A 242 -9.39 21.92 13.87
CA PHE A 242 -10.55 21.61 14.68
C PHE A 242 -11.06 22.93 15.25
N SER A 243 -11.94 23.60 14.49
CA SER A 243 -12.63 24.79 14.97
C SER A 243 -13.64 24.34 16.02
N THR A 244 -13.37 24.72 17.26
CA THR A 244 -14.37 24.69 18.34
C THR A 244 -15.16 25.99 18.25
N GLY A 245 -16.25 26.03 17.47
CA GLY A 245 -17.07 27.24 17.36
C GLY A 245 -18.37 27.06 16.58
N PHE A 246 -19.49 27.35 17.24
CA PHE A 246 -20.85 27.42 16.72
C PHE A 246 -21.06 28.60 15.72
N GLU A 247 -22.14 28.51 14.91
CA GLU A 247 -22.71 29.37 13.83
C GLU A 247 -22.39 30.90 13.82
N SER A 248 -22.38 31.67 12.71
CA SER A 248 -23.39 31.85 11.64
C SER A 248 -22.89 32.83 10.53
N GLY A 249 -23.46 32.75 9.30
CA GLY A 249 -23.51 33.87 8.32
C GLY A 249 -22.77 33.70 6.98
N SER A 250 -23.49 33.43 5.88
CA SER A 250 -23.00 33.28 4.47
C SER A 250 -23.02 34.61 3.68
N PRO A 251 -22.63 34.73 2.36
CA PRO A 251 -22.05 33.76 1.40
C PRO A 251 -20.94 34.32 0.44
N LEU A 252 -20.31 33.44 -0.38
CA LEU A 252 -20.23 33.44 -1.88
C LEU A 252 -19.17 32.41 -2.41
N PRO A 253 -19.27 31.93 -3.67
CA PRO A 253 -19.28 30.50 -3.99
C PRO A 253 -17.89 29.94 -4.32
N THR A 254 -17.60 28.77 -3.76
CA THR A 254 -16.54 27.87 -4.21
C THR A 254 -17.14 26.49 -4.40
N TYR A 255 -16.70 25.80 -5.45
CA TYR A 255 -17.16 24.47 -5.84
C TYR A 255 -17.23 23.54 -4.62
N VAL A 256 -18.46 23.19 -4.23
CA VAL A 256 -18.73 22.27 -3.12
C VAL A 256 -18.77 20.88 -3.73
N ASN A 257 -17.95 19.98 -3.18
CA ASN A 257 -18.14 18.54 -3.36
C ASN A 257 -19.48 18.20 -2.70
N ASP A 258 -20.53 17.99 -3.50
CA ASP A 258 -21.93 17.83 -3.07
C ASP A 258 -22.23 16.54 -2.27
N LEU A 259 -21.21 15.91 -1.67
CA LEU A 259 -21.35 14.71 -0.85
C LEU A 259 -21.58 15.00 0.64
N ASP A 260 -21.47 16.25 1.10
CA ASP A 260 -21.50 16.57 2.55
C ASP A 260 -22.79 17.28 3.02
N ARG A 261 -23.80 17.47 2.15
CA ARG A 261 -25.04 18.20 2.51
C ARG A 261 -26.24 17.33 2.90
N SER A 262 -26.08 16.02 3.01
CA SER A 262 -27.21 15.14 3.41
C SER A 262 -26.84 13.96 4.31
N ILE A 263 -25.66 13.96 4.95
CA ILE A 263 -25.33 12.90 5.91
C ILE A 263 -26.03 13.22 7.24
N PRO A 264 -26.96 12.36 7.72
CA PRO A 264 -27.64 12.60 9.00
C PRO A 264 -26.62 12.80 10.11
N THR A 265 -26.80 13.85 10.91
CA THR A 265 -25.95 14.20 12.06
C THR A 265 -26.15 13.30 13.27
N GLY A 266 -26.91 12.21 13.12
CA GLY A 266 -27.19 11.23 14.17
C GLY A 266 -26.27 10.02 14.08
N CYS A 267 -25.75 9.61 15.23
CA CYS A 267 -25.17 8.28 15.40
C CYS A 267 -26.30 7.26 15.45
N TRP A 268 -26.32 6.32 14.50
CA TRP A 268 -27.25 5.19 14.47
C TRP A 268 -26.65 3.99 15.19
#